data_AF-A0A960YGW7-F1
#
_entry.id   AF-A0A960YGW7-F1
#
_cell.length_a   1.000
_cell.length_b   1.000
_cell.length_c   1.000
_cell.angle_alpha   90.00
_cell.angle_beta   90.00
_cell.angle_gamma   90.00
#
_symmetry.space_group_name_H-M   'P 1'
#
loop_
_entity.id
_entity.type
_entity.pdbx_description
1 polymer ?
#
loop_
_entity_poly.entity_id
_entity_poly.type
_entity_poly.pdbx_seq_one_letter_code
_entity_poly.pdbx_strand_id
1 'polypeptide(L)'
;MSDWTVNAAGRRVPGVINAVAQVPFQGVGGFRPSGRKAAPAIASCNDYPASGDKRVPSLREALERAGLRDGMTIGSHHHFRNGDLVMNQVFAIAAEMGVKDLVWFPSAAFPCHAPVIEHMRNGVVRRVEGSLNGPLGLNASHGKMAGAAVLRSHGGRWQAVQDGEVHIDIAIL
;
A
#
# COMPACT_ATOMS: atom_id res chain seq x y z
N MET A 1 25.84 4.87 0.18
CA MET A 1 25.77 4.43 1.59
C MET A 1 24.51 5.01 2.18
N SER A 2 23.64 4.22 2.81
CA SER A 2 22.44 4.75 3.44
C SER A 2 22.84 5.60 4.65
N ASP A 3 22.42 6.87 4.69
CA ASP A 3 22.64 7.74 5.84
C ASP A 3 21.84 7.19 7.02
N TRP A 4 22.53 6.86 8.12
CA TRP A 4 21.91 6.46 9.38
C TRP A 4 22.09 7.59 10.38
N THR A 5 21.06 7.85 11.19
CA THR A 5 21.10 8.89 12.22
C THR A 5 20.49 8.38 13.52
N VAL A 6 20.84 9.02 14.64
CA VAL A 6 20.25 8.72 15.94
C VAL A 6 19.10 9.70 16.17
N ASN A 7 17.88 9.18 16.32
CA ASN A 7 16.70 10.02 16.54
C ASN A 7 16.62 10.52 18.01
N ALA A 8 15.64 11.38 18.31
CA ALA A 8 15.45 11.94 19.65
C ALA A 8 15.07 10.90 20.74
N ALA A 9 14.75 9.65 20.34
CA ALA A 9 14.55 8.53 21.24
C ALA A 9 15.81 7.66 21.43
N GLY A 10 16.98 8.11 20.95
CA GLY A 10 18.25 7.40 21.05
C GLY A 10 18.36 6.17 20.14
N ARG A 11 17.49 6.03 19.13
CA ARG A 11 17.50 4.88 18.21
C ARG A 11 18.23 5.22 16.91
N ARG A 12 19.11 4.32 16.46
CA ARG A 12 19.74 4.39 15.14
C ARG A 12 18.72 4.01 14.07
N VAL A 13 18.38 4.94 13.19
CA VAL A 13 17.36 4.80 12.13
C VAL A 13 17.90 5.20 10.76
N PRO A 14 17.40 4.63 9.66
CA PRO A 14 17.81 5.02 8.32
C PRO A 14 17.14 6.33 7.90
N GLY A 15 17.89 7.21 7.24
CA GLY A 15 17.38 8.46 6.66
C GLY A 15 16.69 8.27 5.31
N VAL A 16 16.81 7.08 4.69
CA VAL A 16 16.14 6.73 3.43
C VAL A 16 15.62 5.30 3.52
N ILE A 17 14.35 5.10 3.18
CA ILE A 17 13.70 3.79 3.06
C ILE A 17 13.01 3.71 1.70
N ASN A 18 13.24 2.64 0.94
CA ASN A 18 12.61 2.43 -0.37
C ASN A 18 12.79 3.62 -1.34
N ALA A 19 13.99 4.24 -1.31
CA ALA A 19 14.33 5.47 -2.03
C ALA A 19 13.55 6.75 -1.62
N VAL A 20 12.81 6.70 -0.50
CA VAL A 20 12.08 7.82 0.08
C VAL A 20 12.81 8.32 1.32
N ALA A 21 13.12 9.62 1.36
CA ALA A 21 13.70 10.27 2.53
C ALA A 21 12.75 10.15 3.72
N GLN A 22 13.29 9.81 4.88
CA GLN A 22 12.56 9.61 6.12
C GLN A 22 12.84 10.76 7.07
N VAL A 23 11.83 11.15 7.85
CA VAL A 23 11.99 12.12 8.93
C VAL A 23 12.17 11.35 10.24
N PRO A 24 13.39 11.33 10.84
CA PRO A 24 13.59 10.73 12.14
C PRO A 24 12.73 11.42 13.20
N PHE A 25 12.28 10.68 14.22
CA PHE A 25 11.57 11.29 15.34
C PHE A 25 12.41 12.40 16.01
N GLN A 26 11.87 13.61 16.05
CA GLN A 26 12.55 14.82 16.57
C GLN A 26 12.14 15.18 18.01
N GLY A 27 11.36 14.32 18.67
CA GLY A 27 10.76 14.60 19.98
C GLY A 27 9.30 15.03 19.87
N VAL A 28 8.60 15.04 21.00
CA VAL A 28 7.19 15.49 21.07
C VAL A 28 7.14 16.98 20.70
N GLY A 29 6.39 17.32 19.65
CA GLY A 29 6.30 18.68 19.13
C GLY A 29 7.54 19.16 18.35
N GLY A 30 8.55 18.32 18.13
CA GLY A 30 9.77 18.70 17.41
C GLY A 30 9.57 18.85 15.90
N PHE A 31 8.62 18.11 15.32
CA PHE A 31 8.30 18.19 13.90
C PHE A 31 7.07 19.05 13.65
N ARG A 32 7.19 20.03 12.75
CA ARG A 32 6.07 20.86 12.28
C ARG A 32 5.86 20.63 10.78
N PRO A 33 4.78 19.97 10.36
CA PRO A 33 4.50 19.79 8.94
C PRO A 33 4.15 21.14 8.28
N SER A 34 4.47 21.26 7.00
CA SER A 34 4.12 22.40 6.15
C SER A 34 3.71 21.90 4.76
N GLY A 35 3.08 22.75 3.94
CA GLY A 35 2.65 22.39 2.59
C GLY A 35 1.12 22.29 2.45
N ARG A 36 0.68 21.60 1.39
CA ARG A 36 -0.74 21.40 1.07
C ARG A 36 -1.07 19.92 1.13
N LYS A 37 -2.30 19.60 1.52
CA LYS A 37 -2.83 18.24 1.43
C LYS A 37 -2.89 17.80 -0.03
N ALA A 38 -2.61 16.53 -0.29
CA ALA A 38 -2.89 15.88 -1.55
C ALA A 38 -4.40 15.92 -1.83
N ALA A 39 -4.74 16.08 -3.11
CA ALA A 39 -6.11 16.07 -3.59
C ALA A 39 -6.24 15.06 -4.74
N PRO A 40 -7.35 14.30 -4.81
CA PRO A 40 -7.61 13.45 -5.96
C PRO A 40 -7.94 14.28 -7.20
N ALA A 41 -7.86 13.66 -8.38
CA ALA A 41 -8.37 14.26 -9.60
C ALA A 41 -9.89 14.51 -9.49
N ILE A 42 -10.38 15.53 -10.18
CA ILE A 42 -11.81 15.81 -10.30
C ILE A 42 -12.43 14.70 -11.15
N ALA A 43 -13.38 13.95 -10.58
CA ALA A 43 -14.14 12.95 -11.32
C ALA A 43 -15.29 13.61 -12.10
N SER A 44 -15.54 13.17 -13.34
CA SER A 44 -16.66 13.65 -14.15
C SER A 44 -17.69 12.55 -14.40
N CYS A 45 -18.97 12.90 -14.35
CA CYS A 45 -20.03 11.97 -14.78
C CYS A 45 -19.93 11.62 -16.28
N ASN A 46 -19.24 12.45 -17.07
CA ASN A 46 -19.01 12.20 -18.50
C ASN A 46 -18.12 10.98 -18.75
N ASP A 47 -17.37 10.53 -17.73
CA ASP A 47 -16.51 9.34 -17.81
C ASP A 47 -17.30 8.04 -17.60
N TYR A 48 -18.61 8.12 -17.36
CA TYR A 48 -19.47 6.99 -17.02
C TYR A 48 -20.71 6.92 -17.93
N PRO A 49 -21.38 5.75 -18.01
CA PRO A 49 -22.61 5.62 -18.78
C PRO A 49 -23.67 6.64 -18.37
N ALA A 50 -24.44 7.15 -19.34
CA ALA A 50 -25.52 8.13 -19.09
C ALA A 50 -26.60 7.60 -18.12
N SER A 51 -26.75 6.27 -17.99
CA SER A 51 -27.63 5.64 -17.01
C SER A 51 -27.16 5.80 -15.56
N GLY A 52 -25.90 6.19 -15.33
CA GLY A 52 -25.27 6.23 -14.02
C GLY A 52 -24.90 4.85 -13.45
N ASP A 53 -25.18 3.76 -14.16
CA ASP A 53 -24.85 2.41 -13.71
C ASP A 53 -23.35 2.14 -13.91
N LYS A 54 -22.63 2.00 -12.79
CA LYS A 54 -21.19 1.75 -12.76
C LYS A 54 -20.84 0.28 -12.49
N ARG A 55 -21.83 -0.62 -12.45
CA ARG A 55 -21.59 -2.04 -12.21
C ARG A 55 -20.86 -2.66 -13.39
N VAL A 56 -20.02 -3.62 -13.07
CA VAL A 56 -19.30 -4.46 -14.02
C VAL A 56 -19.52 -5.94 -13.64
N PRO A 57 -19.51 -6.86 -14.60
CA PRO A 57 -19.86 -8.27 -14.36
C PRO A 57 -18.82 -9.05 -13.56
N SER A 58 -17.58 -8.55 -13.43
CA SER A 58 -16.52 -9.26 -12.71
C SER A 58 -15.50 -8.33 -12.06
N LEU A 59 -14.78 -8.86 -11.06
CA LEU A 59 -13.65 -8.17 -10.44
C LEU A 59 -12.51 -7.90 -11.45
N ARG A 60 -12.28 -8.81 -12.41
CA ARG A 60 -11.30 -8.60 -13.48
C ARG A 60 -11.62 -7.37 -14.31
N GLU A 61 -12.86 -7.24 -14.76
CA GLU A 61 -13.29 -6.08 -15.53
C GLU A 61 -13.25 -4.79 -14.69
N ALA A 62 -13.53 -4.87 -13.39
CA ALA A 62 -13.37 -3.73 -12.48
C ALA A 62 -11.91 -3.24 -12.43
N LEU A 63 -10.96 -4.16 -12.29
CA LEU A 63 -9.52 -3.85 -12.25
C LEU A 63 -9.01 -3.30 -13.59
N GLU A 64 -9.46 -3.87 -14.71
CA GLU A 64 -9.13 -3.37 -16.05
C GLU A 64 -9.65 -1.95 -16.27
N ARG A 65 -10.93 -1.69 -15.96
CA ARG A 65 -11.52 -0.35 -16.11
C ARG A 65 -10.95 0.66 -15.11
N ALA A 66 -10.48 0.21 -13.94
CA ALA A 66 -9.72 1.03 -13.01
C ALA A 66 -8.29 1.34 -13.49
N GLY A 67 -7.85 0.73 -14.59
CA GLY A 67 -6.54 1.00 -15.21
C GLY A 67 -5.38 0.31 -14.51
N LEU A 68 -5.61 -0.85 -13.86
CA LEU A 68 -4.57 -1.61 -13.19
C LEU A 68 -3.38 -1.88 -14.14
N ARG A 69 -2.18 -1.46 -13.73
CA ARG A 69 -0.93 -1.62 -14.47
C ARG A 69 0.26 -1.68 -13.53
N ASP A 70 1.42 -1.97 -14.10
CA ASP A 70 2.66 -2.14 -13.36
C ASP A 70 3.01 -0.94 -12.47
N GLY A 71 3.56 -1.23 -11.29
CA GLY A 71 4.08 -0.21 -10.37
C GLY A 71 3.03 0.56 -9.56
N MET A 72 1.74 0.30 -9.76
CA MET A 72 0.66 0.95 -9.01
C MET A 72 0.65 0.57 -7.51
N THR A 73 0.12 1.47 -6.70
CA THR A 73 -0.18 1.26 -5.29
C THR A 73 -1.66 0.94 -5.10
N ILE A 74 -1.93 -0.25 -4.57
CA ILE A 74 -3.29 -0.74 -4.28
C ILE A 74 -3.60 -0.57 -2.80
N GLY A 75 -4.59 0.25 -2.46
CA GLY A 75 -5.05 0.44 -1.09
C GLY A 75 -6.18 -0.51 -0.71
N SER A 76 -6.22 -0.98 0.53
CA SER A 76 -7.36 -1.76 1.05
C SER A 76 -7.67 -1.51 2.53
N HIS A 77 -8.89 -1.86 2.93
CA HIS A 77 -9.31 -1.89 4.33
C HIS A 77 -9.15 -3.29 4.94
N HIS A 78 -9.26 -3.43 6.25
CA HIS A 78 -9.08 -4.72 6.95
C HIS A 78 -10.26 -5.09 7.86
N HIS A 79 -11.44 -4.54 7.61
CA HIS A 79 -12.62 -4.69 8.47
C HIS A 79 -13.08 -6.16 8.60
N PHE A 80 -12.82 -6.99 7.58
CA PHE A 80 -13.11 -8.43 7.62
C PHE A 80 -12.06 -9.26 8.36
N ARG A 81 -10.91 -8.68 8.76
CA ARG A 81 -9.82 -9.36 9.46
C ARG A 81 -9.37 -10.63 8.71
N ASN A 82 -9.40 -11.79 9.38
CA ASN A 82 -9.09 -13.10 8.76
C ASN A 82 -10.18 -13.61 7.80
N GLY A 83 -11.33 -12.94 7.72
CA GLY A 83 -12.38 -13.23 6.75
C GLY A 83 -12.21 -12.49 5.42
N ASP A 84 -11.15 -11.70 5.25
CA ASP A 84 -10.88 -11.04 3.96
C ASP A 84 -10.40 -12.08 2.94
N LEU A 85 -11.21 -12.25 1.88
CA LEU A 85 -10.92 -13.09 0.72
C LEU A 85 -10.77 -12.27 -0.57
N VAL A 86 -11.01 -10.96 -0.53
CA VAL A 86 -11.05 -10.09 -1.71
C VAL A 86 -9.63 -9.82 -2.19
N MET A 87 -8.71 -9.47 -1.29
CA MET A 87 -7.35 -9.13 -1.71
C MET A 87 -6.58 -10.32 -2.29
N ASN A 88 -6.87 -11.55 -1.84
CA ASN A 88 -6.31 -12.76 -2.45
C ASN A 88 -6.75 -12.89 -3.92
N GLN A 89 -8.02 -12.61 -4.22
CA GLN A 89 -8.54 -12.64 -5.60
C GLN A 89 -7.96 -11.50 -6.45
N VAL A 90 -7.82 -10.30 -5.89
CA VAL A 90 -7.23 -9.15 -6.59
C VAL A 90 -5.81 -9.47 -7.08
N PHE A 91 -4.95 -10.03 -6.21
CA PHE A 91 -3.58 -10.35 -6.60
C PHE A 91 -3.47 -11.58 -7.51
N ALA A 92 -4.39 -12.54 -7.39
CA ALA A 92 -4.50 -13.64 -8.35
C ALA A 92 -4.83 -13.11 -9.76
N ILE A 93 -5.84 -12.26 -9.88
CA ILE A 93 -6.23 -11.64 -11.15
C ILE A 93 -5.11 -10.76 -11.71
N ALA A 94 -4.45 -9.95 -10.86
CA ALA A 94 -3.31 -9.14 -11.28
C ALA A 94 -2.18 -10.02 -11.86
N ALA A 95 -1.92 -11.18 -11.25
CA ALA A 95 -0.95 -12.15 -11.76
C ALA A 95 -1.36 -12.72 -13.12
N GLU A 96 -2.63 -13.09 -13.30
CA GLU A 96 -3.18 -13.57 -14.58
C GLU A 96 -3.12 -12.51 -15.68
N MET A 97 -3.31 -11.24 -15.32
CA MET A 97 -3.16 -10.09 -16.22
C MET A 97 -1.69 -9.79 -16.56
N GLY A 98 -0.73 -10.45 -15.90
CA GLY A 98 0.70 -10.23 -16.10
C GLY A 98 1.25 -8.97 -15.41
N VAL A 99 0.47 -8.34 -14.53
CA VAL A 99 0.84 -7.09 -13.84
C VAL A 99 1.94 -7.35 -12.81
N LYS A 100 2.91 -6.44 -12.73
CA LYS A 100 4.10 -6.52 -11.88
C LYS A 100 4.30 -5.29 -11.00
N ASP A 101 5.19 -5.43 -10.03
CA ASP A 101 5.73 -4.35 -9.21
C ASP A 101 4.73 -3.56 -8.36
N LEU A 102 3.56 -4.14 -8.07
CA LEU A 102 2.53 -3.50 -7.26
C LEU A 102 3.00 -3.28 -5.83
N VAL A 103 2.58 -2.16 -5.24
CA VAL A 103 2.69 -1.91 -3.80
C VAL A 103 1.33 -2.16 -3.17
N TRP A 104 1.25 -3.07 -2.20
CA TRP A 104 0.02 -3.22 -1.41
C TRP A 104 0.06 -2.31 -0.18
N PHE A 105 -0.92 -1.42 -0.06
CA PHE A 105 -1.07 -0.45 1.02
C PHE A 105 -2.33 -0.72 1.89
N PRO A 106 -2.39 -1.88 2.57
CA PRO A 106 -3.53 -2.20 3.43
C PRO A 106 -3.51 -1.34 4.69
N SER A 107 -4.68 -1.13 5.29
CA SER A 107 -4.72 -0.62 6.67
C SER A 107 -4.22 -1.68 7.68
N ALA A 108 -4.39 -2.97 7.40
CA ALA A 108 -3.66 -4.09 8.04
C ALA A 108 -3.81 -5.37 7.19
N ALA A 109 -2.80 -6.25 7.23
CA ALA A 109 -2.84 -7.58 6.63
C ALA A 109 -2.92 -8.65 7.73
N PHE A 110 -3.75 -9.67 7.49
CA PHE A 110 -4.01 -10.79 8.40
C PHE A 110 -3.53 -12.14 7.83
N PRO A 111 -3.42 -13.21 8.66
CA PRO A 111 -3.00 -14.54 8.21
C PRO A 111 -3.72 -15.12 6.97
N CYS A 112 -4.98 -14.77 6.72
CA CYS A 112 -5.69 -15.18 5.50
C CYS A 112 -5.02 -14.71 4.20
N HIS A 113 -4.14 -13.72 4.25
CA HIS A 113 -3.37 -13.20 3.11
C HIS A 113 -2.04 -13.92 2.88
N ALA A 114 -1.80 -15.07 3.52
CA ALA A 114 -0.63 -15.90 3.23
C ALA A 114 -0.41 -16.19 1.73
N PRO A 115 -1.46 -16.38 0.88
CA PRO A 115 -1.28 -16.57 -0.56
C PRO A 115 -0.54 -15.43 -1.26
N VAL A 116 -0.61 -14.20 -0.73
CA VAL A 116 0.09 -13.02 -1.29
C VAL A 116 1.61 -13.21 -1.30
N ILE A 117 2.16 -14.09 -0.45
CA ILE A 117 3.60 -14.41 -0.45
C ILE A 117 4.05 -14.98 -1.81
N GLU A 118 3.20 -15.78 -2.49
CA GLU A 118 3.54 -16.28 -3.83
C GLU A 118 3.57 -15.14 -4.85
N HIS A 119 2.63 -14.20 -4.73
CA HIS A 119 2.59 -12.98 -5.55
C HIS A 119 3.79 -12.06 -5.28
N MET A 120 4.38 -12.14 -4.08
CA MET A 120 5.65 -11.47 -3.80
C MET A 120 6.84 -12.17 -4.47
N ARG A 121 6.87 -13.51 -4.46
CA ARG A 121 7.94 -14.30 -5.09
C ARG A 121 7.97 -14.14 -6.60
N ASN A 122 6.80 -14.09 -7.25
CA ASN A 122 6.69 -13.99 -8.70
C ASN A 122 6.67 -12.53 -9.22
N GLY A 123 6.90 -11.54 -8.35
CA GLY A 123 7.06 -10.13 -8.71
C GLY A 123 5.75 -9.36 -8.98
N VAL A 124 4.58 -9.94 -8.73
CA VAL A 124 3.30 -9.23 -8.83
C VAL A 124 3.19 -8.16 -7.74
N VAL A 125 3.50 -8.53 -6.50
CA VAL A 125 3.52 -7.64 -5.33
C VAL A 125 4.96 -7.40 -4.91
N ARG A 126 5.51 -6.22 -5.21
CA ARG A 126 6.88 -5.86 -4.85
C ARG A 126 7.06 -5.76 -3.34
N ARG A 127 6.14 -5.05 -2.67
CA ARG A 127 6.15 -4.89 -1.21
C ARG A 127 4.79 -4.57 -0.64
N VAL A 128 4.70 -4.71 0.68
CA VAL A 128 3.55 -4.32 1.47
C VAL A 128 3.95 -3.20 2.43
N GLU A 129 3.15 -2.15 2.46
CA GLU A 129 3.28 -1.00 3.35
C GLU A 129 2.03 -0.88 4.22
N GLY A 130 2.10 -1.35 5.45
CA GLY A 130 0.97 -1.45 6.36
C GLY A 130 1.25 -2.47 7.46
N SER A 131 0.34 -2.64 8.41
CA SER A 131 0.53 -3.64 9.47
C SER A 131 0.63 -5.05 8.88
N LEU A 132 1.72 -5.76 9.17
CA LEU A 132 1.98 -7.12 8.67
C LEU A 132 1.86 -8.12 9.81
N ASN A 133 0.79 -8.92 9.81
CA ASN A 133 0.60 -9.96 10.82
C ASN A 133 0.92 -11.35 10.27
N GLY A 134 1.40 -12.23 11.16
CA GLY A 134 1.56 -13.66 10.88
C GLY A 134 2.49 -13.95 9.69
N PRO A 135 2.08 -14.77 8.71
CA PRO A 135 2.93 -15.23 7.61
C PRO A 135 3.63 -14.12 6.83
N LEU A 136 2.95 -13.01 6.54
CA LEU A 136 3.55 -11.89 5.81
C LEU A 136 4.62 -11.18 6.63
N GLY A 137 4.40 -11.01 7.94
CA GLY A 137 5.39 -10.46 8.85
C GLY A 137 6.63 -11.33 8.93
N LEU A 138 6.46 -12.65 9.05
CA LEU A 138 7.57 -13.61 9.04
C LEU A 138 8.34 -13.59 7.71
N ASN A 139 7.63 -13.50 6.58
CA ASN A 139 8.23 -13.41 5.26
C ASN A 139 9.11 -12.15 5.12
N ALA A 140 8.61 -11.00 5.58
CA ALA A 140 9.38 -9.75 5.60
C ALA A 140 10.60 -9.83 6.53
N SER A 141 10.45 -10.41 7.74
CA SER A 141 11.55 -10.59 8.70
C SER A 141 12.67 -11.49 8.18
N HIS A 142 12.36 -12.44 7.29
CA HIS A 142 13.36 -13.28 6.62
C HIS A 142 13.96 -12.64 5.36
N GLY A 143 13.70 -11.35 5.10
CA GLY A 143 14.27 -10.63 3.96
C GLY A 143 13.68 -11.03 2.59
N LYS A 144 12.49 -11.65 2.57
CA LYS A 144 11.85 -12.15 1.33
C LYS A 144 10.89 -11.15 0.70
N MET A 145 11.13 -9.86 0.90
CA MET A 145 10.33 -8.76 0.31
C MET A 145 11.27 -7.78 -0.38
N ALA A 146 10.85 -7.25 -1.54
CA ALA A 146 11.65 -6.28 -2.26
C ALA A 146 11.54 -4.90 -1.57
N GLY A 147 12.61 -4.51 -0.88
CA GLY A 147 12.65 -3.32 -0.04
C GLY A 147 12.17 -3.58 1.39
N ALA A 148 12.09 -2.52 2.19
CA ALA A 148 11.71 -2.60 3.59
C ALA A 148 10.19 -2.45 3.77
N ALA A 149 9.63 -3.17 4.74
CA ALA A 149 8.27 -2.94 5.21
C ALA A 149 8.20 -1.57 5.89
N VAL A 150 7.19 -0.76 5.53
CA VAL A 150 6.91 0.49 6.22
C VAL A 150 5.65 0.31 7.06
N LEU A 151 5.82 0.22 8.37
CA LEU A 151 4.73 0.11 9.33
C LEU A 151 4.30 1.51 9.75
N ARG A 152 3.00 1.78 9.68
CA ARG A 152 2.38 3.04 10.11
C ARG A 152 1.27 2.75 11.10
N SER A 153 1.08 3.63 12.08
CA SER A 153 -0.13 3.62 12.91
C SER A 153 -1.35 3.95 12.04
N HIS A 154 -2.56 3.71 12.53
CA HIS A 154 -3.77 4.09 11.79
C HIS A 154 -3.79 5.58 11.42
N GLY A 155 -3.44 6.45 12.37
CA GLY A 155 -3.31 7.89 12.12
C GLY A 155 -2.16 8.22 11.15
N GLY A 156 -1.01 7.54 11.28
CA GLY A 156 0.13 7.74 10.38
C GLY A 156 -0.16 7.29 8.95
N ARG A 157 -0.98 6.25 8.74
CA ARG A 157 -1.43 5.84 7.40
C ARG A 157 -2.26 6.95 6.74
N TRP A 158 -3.23 7.50 7.47
CA TRP A 158 -4.04 8.61 6.98
C TRP A 158 -3.16 9.82 6.65
N GLN A 159 -2.24 10.17 7.54
CA GLN A 159 -1.29 11.26 7.35
C GLN A 159 -0.45 11.07 6.07
N ALA A 160 0.11 9.87 5.84
CA ALA A 160 0.91 9.58 4.65
C ALA A 160 0.15 9.76 3.34
N VAL A 161 -1.15 9.39 3.31
CA VAL A 161 -2.01 9.63 2.15
C VAL A 161 -2.34 11.11 2.00
N GLN A 162 -2.73 11.76 3.11
CA GLN A 162 -3.12 13.16 3.14
C GLN A 162 -1.96 14.08 2.71
N ASP A 163 -0.74 13.79 3.15
CA ASP A 163 0.43 14.63 2.90
C ASP A 163 1.09 14.30 1.55
N GLY A 164 0.58 13.30 0.82
CA GLY A 164 1.07 12.90 -0.49
C GLY A 164 2.33 12.02 -0.49
N GLU A 165 2.76 11.52 0.68
CA GLU A 165 3.84 10.54 0.79
C GLU A 165 3.48 9.22 0.09
N VAL A 166 2.21 8.82 0.21
CA VAL A 166 1.67 7.63 -0.47
C VAL A 166 0.49 8.04 -1.35
N HIS A 167 0.64 7.83 -2.65
CA HIS A 167 -0.45 7.95 -3.60
C HIS A 167 -1.08 6.57 -3.82
N ILE A 168 -2.38 6.43 -3.59
CA ILE A 168 -3.12 5.19 -3.86
C ILE A 168 -3.73 5.33 -5.25
N ASP A 169 -3.29 4.50 -6.19
CA ASP A 169 -3.80 4.50 -7.56
C ASP A 169 -5.19 3.84 -7.65
N ILE A 170 -5.36 2.71 -6.94
CA ILE A 170 -6.64 1.98 -6.89
C ILE A 170 -6.93 1.61 -5.43
N ALA A 171 -8.14 1.92 -4.96
CA ALA A 171 -8.63 1.51 -3.65
C ALA A 171 -9.67 0.38 -3.77
N ILE A 172 -9.45 -0.71 -3.05
CA ILE A 172 -10.40 -1.82 -2.91
C ILE A 172 -11.05 -1.70 -1.52
N LEU A 173 -12.34 -1.40 -1.51
CA LEU A 173 -13.11 -0.98 -0.32
C LEU A 173 -14.26 -1.93 0.00
#